data_AF-A0A538EPG0-F1
#
_entry.id   AF-A0A538EPG0-F1
#
_cell.length_a   1.000
_cell.length_b   1.000
_cell.length_c   1.000
_cell.angle_alpha   90.00
_cell.angle_beta   90.00
_cell.angle_gamma   90.00
#
_symmetry.space_group_name_H-M   'P 1'
#
loop_
_entity.id
_entity.type
_entity.pdbx_description
1 polymer ?
#
loop_
_entity_poly.entity_id
_entity_poly.type
_entity_poly.pdbx_seq_one_letter_code
_entity_poly.pdbx_strand_id
1 'polypeptide(L)'
;MPTKKQRRRQQKSRRHEYEYIYVDDEGNEVAVDPGERREEKQNGKTEARATKGANSRPRSRAGQKVIEPPSWRRAVKRAAIWAPLLVVAMMLINRNVSPMQWLTSALFLVAFFIPISYFTDSMAYRMYRKRVDRQPTTSKPR
;
A
#
# COMPACT_ATOMS: atom_id res chain seq x y z
N MET A 1 32.10 19.85 1.24
CA MET A 1 31.45 19.69 -0.08
C MET A 1 30.44 18.54 -0.05
N PRO A 2 29.17 18.74 -0.42
CA PRO A 2 28.17 17.66 -0.47
C PRO A 2 28.50 16.64 -1.55
N THR A 3 28.31 15.35 -1.24
CA THR A 3 28.61 14.23 -2.15
C THR A 3 27.70 14.22 -3.39
N LYS A 4 28.15 13.61 -4.50
CA LYS A 4 27.36 13.49 -5.75
C LYS A 4 25.93 12.96 -5.50
N LYS A 5 25.77 12.03 -4.55
CA LYS A 5 24.48 11.43 -4.18
C LYS A 5 23.57 12.40 -3.41
N GLN A 6 24.13 13.23 -2.53
CA GLN A 6 23.37 14.26 -1.80
C GLN A 6 22.88 15.37 -2.74
N ARG A 7 23.73 15.81 -3.69
CA ARG A 7 23.35 16.79 -4.72
C ARG A 7 22.19 16.30 -5.58
N ARG A 8 22.23 15.03 -6.02
CA ARG A 8 21.15 14.42 -6.81
C ARG A 8 19.83 14.30 -6.03
N ARG A 9 19.90 14.10 -4.70
CA ARG A 9 18.71 14.04 -3.84
C ARG A 9 18.08 15.42 -3.65
N GLN A 10 18.90 16.46 -3.45
CA GLN A 10 18.45 17.85 -3.39
C GLN A 10 17.86 18.33 -4.73
N GLN A 11 18.47 17.98 -5.85
CA GLN A 11 17.91 18.26 -7.18
C GLN A 11 16.62 17.49 -7.48
N LYS A 12 16.34 16.38 -6.80
CA LYS A 12 15.06 15.68 -6.93
C LYS A 12 13.98 16.30 -6.05
N SER A 13 14.31 16.80 -4.86
CA SER A 13 13.33 17.49 -4.01
C SER A 13 12.90 18.83 -4.61
N ARG A 14 13.84 19.58 -5.19
CA ARG A 14 13.56 20.88 -5.83
C ARG A 14 12.77 20.78 -7.16
N ARG A 15 12.65 19.59 -7.75
CA ARG A 15 11.85 19.36 -8.97
C ARG A 15 10.33 19.38 -8.76
N HIS A 16 9.87 19.41 -7.51
CA HIS A 16 8.46 19.36 -7.16
C HIS A 16 7.94 20.67 -6.57
N GLU A 17 8.69 21.76 -6.75
CA GLU A 17 8.21 23.13 -6.48
C GLU A 17 7.37 23.58 -7.69
N TYR A 18 6.22 22.93 -7.91
CA TYR A 18 5.19 23.45 -8.82
C TYR A 18 4.19 24.23 -7.98
N GLU A 19 4.08 25.52 -8.26
CA GLU A 19 3.06 26.39 -7.69
C GLU A 19 1.74 26.16 -8.45
N TYR A 20 0.68 25.81 -7.73
CA TYR A 20 -0.63 25.61 -8.32
C TYR A 20 -1.30 26.97 -8.50
N ILE A 21 -1.30 27.47 -9.73
CA ILE A 21 -1.99 28.71 -10.14
C ILE A 21 -3.39 28.32 -10.64
N TYR A 22 -4.42 28.99 -10.12
CA TYR A 22 -5.80 28.83 -10.59
C TYR A 22 -6.06 29.93 -11.60
N VAL A 23 -6.57 29.54 -12.76
CA VAL A 23 -6.86 30.42 -13.89
C VAL A 23 -8.37 30.38 -14.11
N ASP A 24 -9.00 31.54 -14.27
CA ASP A 24 -10.42 31.66 -14.59
C ASP A 24 -10.72 31.35 -16.08
N ASP A 25 -12.00 31.35 -16.45
CA ASP A 25 -12.46 31.05 -17.82
C ASP A 25 -11.98 32.08 -18.87
N GLU A 26 -11.43 33.22 -18.43
CA GLU A 26 -10.88 34.30 -19.25
C GLU A 26 -9.35 34.29 -19.30
N GLY A 27 -8.69 33.37 -18.59
CA GLY A 27 -7.24 33.20 -18.62
C GLY A 27 -6.46 34.00 -17.57
N ASN A 28 -7.12 34.65 -16.61
CA ASN A 28 -6.49 35.47 -15.59
C ASN A 28 -6.20 34.68 -14.30
N GLU A 29 -5.07 34.99 -13.66
CA GLU A 29 -4.66 34.37 -12.39
C GLU A 29 -5.50 34.92 -11.23
N VAL A 30 -6.27 34.04 -10.59
CA VAL A 30 -7.12 34.41 -9.44
C VAL A 30 -6.50 33.90 -8.14
N ALA A 31 -6.24 34.81 -7.21
CA ALA A 31 -5.76 34.47 -5.88
C ALA A 31 -6.90 33.84 -5.06
N VAL A 32 -6.99 32.49 -5.08
CA VAL A 32 -7.98 31.75 -4.29
C VAL A 32 -7.57 31.72 -2.81
N ASP A 33 -8.39 32.32 -1.95
CA ASP A 33 -8.22 32.28 -0.50
C ASP A 33 -8.25 30.81 -0.02
N PRO A 34 -7.29 30.36 0.81
CA PRO A 34 -7.22 28.97 1.28
C PRO A 34 -8.46 28.50 2.07
N GLY A 35 -9.36 29.41 2.48
CA GLY A 35 -10.65 29.09 3.09
C GLY A 35 -11.61 28.38 2.12
N GLU A 36 -11.84 28.96 0.94
CA GLU A 36 -12.82 28.46 -0.06
C GLU A 36 -12.43 27.08 -0.61
N ARG A 37 -11.12 26.81 -0.76
CA ARG A 37 -10.58 25.53 -1.25
C ARG A 37 -10.89 24.34 -0.32
N ARG A 38 -11.20 24.58 0.95
CA ARG A 38 -11.55 23.54 1.94
C ARG A 38 -13.04 23.24 1.98
N GLU A 39 -13.88 24.21 1.61
CA GLU A 39 -15.34 24.10 1.66
C GLU A 39 -15.85 23.31 0.45
N GLU A 40 -15.27 23.53 -0.73
CA GLU A 40 -15.64 22.81 -1.95
C GLU A 40 -15.36 21.30 -1.87
N LYS A 41 -14.28 20.90 -1.18
CA LYS A 41 -13.97 19.48 -0.88
C LYS A 41 -14.90 18.83 0.14
N GLN A 42 -15.66 19.62 0.91
CA GLN A 42 -16.60 19.10 1.90
C GLN A 42 -18.00 18.85 1.31
N ASN A 43 -18.42 19.64 0.31
CA ASN A 43 -19.79 19.59 -0.22
C ASN A 43 -20.08 18.42 -1.19
N GLY A 44 -19.06 17.69 -1.66
CA GLY A 44 -19.23 16.56 -2.59
C GLY A 44 -19.47 15.17 -1.95
N LYS A 45 -19.73 15.08 -0.64
CA LYS A 45 -19.93 13.77 0.04
C LYS A 45 -21.40 13.55 0.39
N THR A 46 -22.13 12.98 -0.57
CA THR A 46 -23.44 12.35 -0.33
C THR A 46 -23.27 11.18 0.65
N GLU A 47 -23.78 11.40 1.85
CA GLU A 47 -24.40 10.48 2.79
C GLU A 47 -24.12 8.97 2.65
N ALA A 48 -23.10 8.49 3.39
CA ALA A 48 -23.13 7.16 3.98
C ALA A 48 -23.00 7.33 5.50
N ARG A 49 -24.13 7.21 6.18
CA ARG A 49 -24.34 7.51 7.59
C ARG A 49 -23.63 6.49 8.50
N ALA A 50 -22.75 7.03 9.33
CA ALA A 50 -22.40 6.68 10.72
C ALA A 50 -21.85 5.26 11.03
N THR A 51 -20.63 5.16 11.59
CA THR A 51 -20.49 5.36 13.05
C THR A 51 -19.09 5.86 13.48
N LYS A 52 -19.11 6.98 14.23
CA LYS A 52 -18.24 7.47 15.33
C LYS A 52 -16.82 6.88 15.46
N GLY A 53 -15.73 7.64 15.54
CA GLY A 53 -15.62 9.04 15.96
C GLY A 53 -14.23 9.64 15.78
N ALA A 54 -14.23 10.96 15.91
CA ALA A 54 -13.15 11.89 15.67
C ALA A 54 -11.99 11.77 16.68
N ASN A 55 -10.77 11.64 16.15
CA ASN A 55 -9.60 12.34 16.68
C ASN A 55 -8.48 12.28 15.63
N SER A 56 -8.49 13.23 14.69
CA SER A 56 -7.40 13.41 13.72
C SER A 56 -6.22 14.11 14.41
N ARG A 57 -5.55 13.41 15.32
CA ARG A 57 -4.15 13.72 15.64
C ARG A 57 -3.32 13.27 14.43
N PRO A 58 -2.23 13.99 14.06
CA PRO A 58 -1.33 13.50 13.03
C PRO A 58 -0.91 12.11 13.49
N ARG A 59 -1.28 11.09 12.69
CA ARG A 59 -1.02 9.70 13.03
C ARG A 59 0.50 9.55 13.02
N SER A 60 1.08 9.79 14.19
CA SER A 60 2.46 9.46 14.46
C SER A 60 2.63 8.02 14.02
N ARG A 61 3.84 7.70 13.61
CA ARG A 61 4.28 6.38 13.15
C ARG A 61 4.11 5.26 14.19
N ALA A 62 3.30 5.46 15.24
CA ALA A 62 2.82 4.54 16.26
C ALA A 62 1.75 3.57 15.71
N GLY A 63 2.07 2.94 14.58
CA GLY A 63 1.23 1.95 13.92
C GLY A 63 2.02 1.11 12.93
N GLN A 64 3.34 1.03 13.11
CA GLN A 64 4.16 0.08 12.38
C GLN A 64 3.68 -1.32 12.82
N LYS A 65 2.69 -1.88 12.11
CA LYS A 65 2.16 -3.22 12.35
C LYS A 65 3.36 -4.13 12.57
N VAL A 66 3.47 -4.67 13.77
CA VAL A 66 4.50 -5.66 14.08
C VAL A 66 4.27 -6.78 13.10
N ILE A 67 5.17 -6.89 12.12
CA ILE A 67 5.07 -7.95 11.13
C ILE A 67 5.39 -9.22 11.91
N GLU A 68 4.34 -9.97 12.23
CA GLU A 68 4.47 -11.29 12.87
C GLU A 68 5.40 -12.19 12.06
N PRO A 69 6.15 -13.08 12.72
CA PRO A 69 7.11 -13.94 12.06
C PRO A 69 6.46 -14.79 10.96
N PRO A 70 7.22 -15.15 9.91
CA PRO A 70 6.71 -15.95 8.81
C PRO A 70 6.22 -17.30 9.34
N SER A 71 4.97 -17.66 9.05
CA SER A 71 4.39 -18.94 9.45
C SER A 71 3.79 -19.65 8.25
N TRP A 72 4.07 -20.96 8.15
CA TRP A 72 3.48 -21.84 7.15
C TRP A 72 1.96 -21.83 7.17
N ARG A 73 1.36 -21.69 8.37
CA ARG A 73 -0.08 -21.53 8.54
C ARG A 73 -0.64 -20.31 7.81
N ARG A 74 0.09 -19.19 7.76
CA ARG A 74 -0.35 -17.97 7.09
C ARG A 74 -0.22 -18.08 5.57
N ALA A 75 0.84 -18.71 5.07
CA ALA A 75 0.99 -19.01 3.64
C ALA A 75 -0.15 -19.90 3.15
N VAL A 76 -0.49 -20.97 3.88
CA VAL A 76 -1.61 -21.86 3.55
C VAL A 76 -2.96 -21.12 3.60
N LYS A 77 -3.21 -20.29 4.62
CA LYS A 77 -4.43 -19.48 4.69
C LYS A 77 -4.57 -18.52 3.51
N ARG A 78 -3.48 -17.88 3.09
CA ARG A 78 -3.48 -16.99 1.91
C ARG A 78 -3.69 -17.78 0.63
N ALA A 79 -3.04 -18.93 0.50
CA ALA A 79 -3.23 -19.85 -0.62
C ALA A 79 -4.69 -20.31 -0.72
N ALA A 80 -5.36 -20.59 0.41
CA ALA A 80 -6.77 -20.96 0.45
C ALA A 80 -7.71 -19.83 -0.02
N ILE A 81 -7.36 -18.57 0.22
CA ILE A 81 -8.12 -17.41 -0.29
C ILE A 81 -7.95 -17.29 -1.81
N TRP A 82 -6.75 -17.53 -2.33
CA TRP A 82 -6.45 -17.44 -3.76
C TRP A 82 -6.87 -18.66 -4.57
N ALA A 83 -6.96 -19.84 -3.94
CA ALA A 83 -7.32 -21.10 -4.58
C ALA A 83 -8.64 -21.06 -5.38
N PRO A 84 -9.77 -20.57 -4.86
CA PRO A 84 -11.01 -20.49 -5.63
C PRO A 84 -10.88 -19.56 -6.85
N LEU A 85 -10.15 -18.45 -6.72
CA LEU A 85 -9.90 -17.53 -7.83
C LEU A 85 -9.06 -18.20 -8.93
N LEU A 86 -8.02 -18.95 -8.55
CA LEU A 86 -7.19 -19.71 -9.49
C LEU A 86 -7.97 -20.82 -10.19
N VAL A 87 -8.87 -21.49 -9.47
CA VAL A 87 -9.77 -22.50 -10.03
C VAL A 87 -10.69 -21.90 -11.08
N VAL A 88 -11.35 -20.77 -10.77
CA VAL A 88 -12.22 -20.08 -11.74
C VAL A 88 -11.43 -19.58 -12.95
N ALA A 89 -10.23 -19.05 -12.73
CA ALA A 89 -9.35 -18.63 -13.82
C ALA A 89 -8.97 -19.82 -14.72
N MET A 90 -8.60 -20.97 -14.14
CA MET A 90 -8.27 -22.18 -14.90
C MET A 90 -9.48 -22.76 -15.64
N MET A 91 -10.67 -22.69 -15.06
CA MET A 91 -11.92 -23.09 -15.71
C MET A 91 -12.25 -22.20 -16.91
N LEU A 92 -12.06 -20.88 -16.79
CA LEU A 92 -12.33 -19.92 -17.86
C LEU A 92 -11.34 -20.01 -19.02
N ILE A 93 -10.07 -20.28 -18.73
CA ILE A 93 -8.97 -20.39 -19.71
C ILE A 93 -9.00 -21.76 -20.38
N ASN A 94 -9.19 -22.83 -19.63
CA ASN A 94 -9.15 -24.21 -20.13
C ASN A 94 -10.57 -24.79 -20.26
N ARG A 95 -11.43 -24.16 -21.07
CA ARG A 95 -12.82 -24.65 -21.25
C ARG A 95 -12.90 -26.01 -21.97
N ASN A 96 -11.86 -26.36 -22.74
CA ASN A 96 -11.83 -27.56 -23.57
C ASN A 96 -11.12 -28.75 -22.91
N VAL A 97 -10.65 -28.62 -21.66
CA VAL A 97 -10.05 -29.75 -20.93
C VAL A 97 -11.03 -30.35 -19.94
N SER A 98 -10.82 -31.62 -19.60
CA SER A 98 -11.61 -32.31 -18.58
C SER A 98 -11.62 -31.53 -17.27
N PRO A 99 -12.76 -31.48 -16.54
CA PRO A 99 -12.83 -30.84 -15.23
C PRO A 99 -11.76 -31.27 -14.25
N MET A 100 -11.38 -32.54 -14.31
CA MET A 100 -10.33 -33.11 -13.48
C MET A 100 -8.93 -32.53 -13.80
N GLN A 101 -8.69 -32.16 -15.06
CA GLN A 101 -7.39 -31.70 -15.53
C GLN A 101 -7.13 -30.25 -15.15
N TRP A 102 -8.11 -29.35 -15.28
CA TRP A 102 -7.94 -27.98 -14.80
C TRP A 102 -7.89 -27.92 -13.27
N LEU A 103 -8.60 -28.81 -12.55
CA LEU A 103 -8.55 -28.87 -11.09
C LEU A 103 -7.17 -29.32 -10.58
N THR A 104 -6.62 -30.39 -11.15
CA THR A 104 -5.27 -30.87 -10.80
C THR A 104 -4.20 -29.83 -11.13
N SER A 105 -4.32 -29.13 -12.27
CA SER A 105 -3.43 -28.03 -12.64
C SER A 105 -3.50 -26.86 -11.64
N ALA A 106 -4.71 -26.46 -11.24
CA ALA A 106 -4.91 -25.43 -10.23
C ALA A 106 -4.30 -25.82 -8.88
N LEU A 107 -4.50 -27.07 -8.44
CA LEU A 107 -3.90 -27.60 -7.21
C LEU A 107 -2.37 -27.61 -7.27
N PHE A 108 -1.79 -28.00 -8.41
CA PHE A 108 -0.34 -27.95 -8.63
C PHE A 108 0.21 -26.53 -8.50
N LEU A 109 -0.47 -25.55 -9.10
CA LEU A 109 -0.06 -24.15 -9.03
C LEU A 109 -0.17 -23.61 -7.61
N VAL A 110 -1.24 -23.94 -6.89
CA VAL A 110 -1.39 -23.58 -5.47
C VAL A 110 -0.30 -24.24 -4.62
N ALA A 111 0.03 -25.51 -4.86
CA ALA A 111 1.09 -26.20 -4.15
C ALA A 111 2.46 -25.52 -4.35
N PHE A 112 2.76 -25.05 -5.56
CA PHE A 112 3.98 -24.30 -5.85
C PHE A 112 3.96 -22.88 -5.30
N PHE A 113 2.77 -22.28 -5.16
CA PHE A 113 2.60 -20.95 -4.58
C PHE A 113 2.92 -20.91 -3.09
N ILE A 114 2.63 -21.97 -2.33
CA ILE A 114 2.88 -22.04 -0.87
C ILE A 114 4.34 -21.76 -0.49
N PRO A 115 5.36 -22.47 -1.04
CA PRO A 115 6.76 -22.21 -0.70
C PRO A 115 7.23 -20.82 -1.14
N ILE A 116 6.75 -20.32 -2.29
CA ILE A 116 7.06 -18.96 -2.77
C ILE A 116 6.46 -17.90 -1.84
N SER A 117 5.21 -18.08 -1.41
CA SER A 117 4.55 -17.19 -0.46
C SER A 117 5.28 -17.15 0.87
N TYR A 118 5.79 -18.30 1.35
CA TYR A 118 6.60 -18.34 2.56
C TYR A 118 7.93 -17.60 2.41
N PHE A 119 8.61 -17.78 1.28
CA PHE A 119 9.87 -17.12 0.99
C PHE A 119 9.72 -15.59 0.93
N THR A 120 8.70 -15.10 0.23
CA THR A 120 8.41 -13.66 0.11
C THR A 120 8.04 -13.04 1.47
N ASP A 121 7.22 -13.72 2.28
CA ASP A 121 6.92 -13.30 3.66
C ASP A 121 8.19 -13.25 4.54
N SER A 122 9.07 -14.24 4.39
CA SER A 122 10.35 -14.29 5.11
C SER A 122 11.26 -13.12 4.74
N MET A 123 11.31 -12.75 3.45
CA MET A 123 12.06 -11.57 2.99
C MET A 123 11.46 -10.26 3.50
N ALA A 124 10.13 -10.13 3.47
CA ALA A 124 9.44 -8.97 4.03
C ALA A 124 9.73 -8.81 5.52
N TYR A 125 9.70 -9.91 6.29
CA TYR A 125 10.05 -9.92 7.71
C TYR A 125 11.50 -9.48 7.96
N ARG A 126 12.46 -9.97 7.15
CA ARG A 126 13.87 -9.53 7.21
C ARG A 126 14.02 -8.03 6.95
N MET A 127 13.30 -7.49 5.97
CA MET A 127 13.32 -6.04 5.68
C MET A 127 12.67 -5.23 6.79
N TYR A 128 11.62 -5.75 7.42
CA TYR A 128 10.95 -5.13 8.55
C TYR A 128 11.86 -5.02 9.77
N ARG A 129 12.52 -6.11 10.16
CA ARG A 129 13.49 -6.11 11.27
C ARG A 129 14.58 -5.07 11.08
N LYS A 130 15.19 -5.01 9.89
CA LYS A 130 16.21 -4.00 9.54
C LYS A 130 15.72 -2.55 9.68
N ARG A 131 14.41 -2.30 9.56
CA ARG A 131 13.82 -0.95 9.73
C ARG A 131 13.50 -0.64 11.18
N VAL A 132 13.11 -1.64 11.97
CA VAL A 132 12.88 -1.51 13.43
C VAL A 132 14.22 -1.30 14.13
N ASP A 133 15.24 -2.11 13.82
CA ASP A 133 16.58 -2.02 14.41
C ASP A 133 17.27 -0.68 14.11
N ARG A 134 16.87 0.01 13.02
CA ARG A 134 17.38 1.33 12.61
C ARG A 134 16.60 2.51 13.18
N GLN A 135 15.54 2.29 13.97
CA GLN A 135 14.91 3.36 14.73
C GLN A 135 15.64 3.48 16.08
N PRO A 136 16.63 4.38 16.22
CA PRO A 136 17.16 4.69 17.54
C PRO A 136 16.01 5.20 18.41
N THR A 137 15.98 4.71 19.64
CA THR A 137 15.06 5.09 20.71
C THR A 137 15.27 6.55 21.11
N THR A 138 14.88 7.50 20.27
CA THR A 138 14.84 8.92 20.64
C THR A 138 13.56 9.19 21.42
N SER A 139 13.57 8.91 22.72
CA SER A 139 12.74 9.61 23.70
C SER A 139 13.15 9.22 25.12
N LYS A 140 14.06 10.00 25.71
CA LYS A 140 14.12 10.16 27.16
C LYS A 140 14.03 11.67 27.43
N PRO A 141 12.85 12.21 27.77
CA PRO A 141 12.80 13.55 28.33
C PRO A 141 13.39 13.47 29.75
N ARG A 142 14.32 14.39 30.02
CA ARG A 142 14.82 14.69 31.37
C ARG A 142 13.77 15.49 32.12
#